data_AF-A0A7S2LY08-F1
#
_entry.id   AF-A0A7S2LY08-F1
#
_cell.length_a   1.000
_cell.length_b   1.000
_cell.length_c   1.000
_cell.angle_alpha   90.00
_cell.angle_beta   90.00
_cell.angle_gamma   90.00
#
_symmetry.space_group_name_H-M   'P 1'
#
loop_
_entity.id
_entity.type
_entity.pdbx_description
1 polymer ?
#
loop_
_entity_poly.entity_id
_entity_poly.type
_entity_poly.pdbx_seq_one_letter_code
_entity_poly.pdbx_strand_id
1 'polypeptide(L)'
;MHNARCFNDKFQAISVTVSLLNCSGNVPAAVDLINNTLSSLDEELPSAVTPLVIKQYLDKTKTKLAIISDDILLSYPAMINPSKILAVEFLVKLYGSLTLIGERATLRIIPLKVIQISLTYGMSPHSPTAFAQYGSYLALIEDEFEEGYRYVKFALSLMKKIPSRAHDSTTMFWSTHTRIHIEPMQSSIECYLDAYKAAMKSGNTYAVSSSSVYNNCCLWSGKELNAVVDSMKDTMK
;
A
#
# COMPACT_ATOMS: atom_id res chain seq x y z
N MET A 1 -6.50 16.16 -22.95
CA MET A 1 -6.66 17.06 -21.79
C MET A 1 -7.43 18.37 -22.07
N HIS A 2 -7.80 18.69 -23.31
CA HIS A 2 -8.41 19.99 -23.67
C HIS A 2 -9.84 20.27 -23.16
N ASN A 3 -10.55 19.27 -22.60
CA ASN A 3 -11.97 19.41 -22.22
C ASN A 3 -12.25 19.28 -20.71
N ALA A 4 -11.23 19.16 -19.85
CA ALA A 4 -11.43 19.04 -18.40
C ALA A 4 -11.78 20.41 -17.79
N ARG A 5 -12.97 20.54 -17.21
CA ARG A 5 -13.52 21.82 -16.73
C ARG A 5 -13.20 22.09 -15.26
N CYS A 6 -12.89 21.07 -14.46
CA CYS A 6 -12.40 21.23 -13.09
C CYS A 6 -11.16 20.38 -12.77
N PHE A 7 -10.49 20.69 -11.66
CA PHE A 7 -9.29 19.98 -11.17
C PHE A 7 -9.56 18.48 -10.96
N ASN A 8 -10.77 18.12 -10.54
CA ASN A 8 -11.18 16.73 -10.33
C ASN A 8 -11.34 15.94 -11.65
N ASP A 9 -11.79 16.57 -12.74
CA ASP A 9 -11.89 15.93 -14.06
C ASP A 9 -10.50 15.60 -14.62
N LYS A 10 -9.55 16.52 -14.41
CA LYS A 10 -8.14 16.30 -14.78
C LYS A 10 -7.58 15.11 -14.02
N PHE A 11 -7.86 15.01 -12.72
CA PHE A 11 -7.43 13.89 -11.90
C PHE A 11 -7.93 12.54 -12.43
N GLN A 12 -9.23 12.40 -12.67
CA GLN A 12 -9.80 11.14 -13.16
C GLN A 12 -9.21 10.76 -14.52
N ALA A 13 -9.05 11.72 -15.44
CA ALA A 13 -8.41 11.48 -16.72
C ALA A 13 -6.96 10.99 -16.58
N ILE A 14 -6.16 11.60 -15.69
CA ILE A 14 -4.78 11.18 -15.44
C ILE A 14 -4.76 9.78 -14.80
N SER A 15 -5.60 9.55 -13.79
CA SER A 15 -5.73 8.27 -13.08
C SER A 15 -6.05 7.09 -14.02
N VAL A 16 -6.97 7.29 -14.96
CA VAL A 16 -7.32 6.32 -16.00
C VAL A 16 -6.16 6.16 -16.99
N THR A 17 -5.53 7.25 -17.42
CA THR A 17 -4.39 7.21 -18.35
C THR A 17 -3.22 6.41 -17.78
N VAL A 18 -2.86 6.63 -16.52
CA VAL A 18 -1.85 5.85 -15.79
C VAL A 18 -2.19 4.35 -15.80
N SER A 19 -3.46 4.02 -15.55
CA SER A 19 -3.91 2.63 -15.52
C SER A 19 -3.81 1.98 -16.91
N LEU A 20 -4.20 2.71 -17.98
CA LEU A 20 -4.06 2.25 -19.37
C LEU A 20 -2.61 2.06 -19.78
N LEU A 21 -1.72 2.98 -19.41
CA LEU A 21 -0.28 2.89 -19.68
C LEU A 21 0.35 1.68 -18.99
N ASN A 22 -0.03 1.41 -17.74
CA ASN A 22 0.40 0.20 -17.02
C ASN A 22 -0.10 -1.07 -17.74
N CYS A 23 -1.37 -1.12 -18.14
CA CYS A 23 -1.95 -2.28 -18.83
C CYS A 23 -1.37 -2.50 -20.24
N SER A 24 -0.95 -1.44 -20.94
CA SER A 24 -0.32 -1.54 -22.26
C SER A 24 1.18 -1.81 -22.20
N GLY A 25 1.76 -1.97 -21.01
CA GLY A 25 3.18 -2.23 -20.79
C GLY A 25 4.08 -1.00 -20.87
N ASN A 26 3.54 0.19 -21.15
CA ASN A 26 4.30 1.44 -21.17
C ASN A 26 4.39 2.06 -19.76
N VAL A 27 4.95 1.29 -18.82
CA VAL A 27 5.11 1.69 -17.42
C VAL A 27 6.00 2.93 -17.24
N PRO A 28 7.10 3.14 -17.99
CA PRO A 28 7.90 4.36 -17.88
C PRO A 28 7.09 5.63 -18.12
N ALA A 29 6.25 5.67 -19.16
CA ALA A 29 5.38 6.81 -19.41
C ALA A 29 4.35 7.03 -18.29
N ALA A 30 3.87 5.96 -17.64
CA ALA A 30 3.00 6.06 -16.48
C ALA A 30 3.73 6.71 -15.29
N VAL A 31 4.97 6.28 -15.03
CA VAL A 31 5.82 6.84 -13.97
C VAL A 31 6.10 8.33 -14.21
N ASP A 32 6.47 8.71 -15.43
CA ASP A 32 6.73 10.11 -15.79
C ASP A 32 5.49 10.99 -15.62
N LEU A 33 4.32 10.50 -16.07
CA LEU A 33 3.05 11.21 -15.90
C LEU A 33 2.70 11.42 -14.41
N ILE A 34 2.93 10.41 -13.57
CA ILE A 34 2.69 10.52 -12.13
C ILE A 34 3.66 11.51 -11.50
N ASN A 35 4.96 11.43 -11.79
CA ASN A 35 5.98 12.32 -11.23
C ASN A 35 5.73 13.79 -11.61
N ASN A 36 5.39 14.05 -12.88
CA ASN A 36 5.00 15.39 -13.33
C ASN A 36 3.76 15.91 -12.59
N THR A 37 2.79 15.03 -12.32
CA THR A 37 1.59 15.40 -11.57
C THR A 37 1.92 15.69 -10.11
N LEU A 38 2.74 14.86 -9.46
CA LEU A 38 3.19 15.07 -8.09
C LEU A 38 3.99 16.37 -7.92
N SER A 39 4.82 16.73 -8.90
CA SER A 39 5.50 18.02 -8.95
C SER A 39 4.52 19.20 -8.94
N SER A 40 3.45 19.13 -9.74
CA SER A 40 2.40 20.16 -9.73
C SER A 40 1.59 20.25 -8.43
N LEU A 41 1.72 19.27 -7.52
CA LEU A 41 1.06 19.21 -6.21
C LEU A 41 2.02 19.54 -5.05
N ASP A 42 3.24 19.96 -5.35
CA ASP A 42 4.35 20.19 -4.40
C ASP A 42 4.69 18.93 -3.58
N GLU A 43 4.54 17.73 -4.17
CA GLU A 43 4.79 16.45 -3.51
C GLU A 43 5.80 15.58 -4.28
N GLU A 44 6.90 16.20 -4.69
CA GLU A 44 7.97 15.53 -5.41
C GLU A 44 8.67 14.43 -4.59
N LEU A 45 9.12 13.41 -5.32
CA LEU A 45 10.05 12.41 -4.83
C LEU A 45 11.46 12.72 -5.36
N PRO A 46 12.52 12.34 -4.63
CA PRO A 46 13.89 12.52 -5.08
C PRO A 46 14.14 11.81 -6.42
N SER A 47 14.82 12.48 -7.36
CA SER A 47 15.15 11.92 -8.67
C SER A 47 16.09 10.71 -8.60
N ALA A 48 16.94 10.64 -7.57
CA ALA A 48 17.79 9.50 -7.28
C ALA A 48 17.57 9.03 -5.84
N VAL A 49 17.09 7.79 -5.69
CA VAL A 49 16.85 7.17 -4.38
C VAL A 49 18.08 6.36 -3.97
N THR A 50 18.98 7.00 -3.23
CA THR A 50 20.16 6.34 -2.65
C THR A 50 19.85 5.75 -1.27
N PRO A 51 20.67 4.81 -0.74
CA PRO A 51 20.50 4.30 0.62
C PRO A 51 20.46 5.41 1.69
N LEU A 52 21.23 6.48 1.51
CA LEU A 52 21.22 7.64 2.40
C LEU A 52 19.87 8.35 2.39
N VAL A 53 19.28 8.55 1.20
CA VAL A 53 17.96 9.16 1.04
C VAL A 53 16.88 8.30 1.71
N ILE A 54 16.92 6.98 1.50
CA ILE A 54 15.98 6.05 2.15
C ILE A 54 16.06 6.18 3.68
N LYS A 55 17.29 6.17 4.22
CA LYS A 55 17.53 6.33 5.65
C LYS A 55 17.01 7.66 6.19
N GLN A 56 17.22 8.77 5.48
CA GLN A 56 16.68 10.07 5.87
C GLN A 56 15.14 10.09 5.94
N TYR A 57 14.46 9.47 4.97
CA TYR A 57 13.00 9.35 5.00
C TYR A 57 12.53 8.47 6.17
N LEU A 58 13.26 7.38 6.45
CA LEU A 58 12.96 6.47 7.53
C LEU A 58 13.12 7.16 8.89
N ASP A 59 14.28 7.76 9.14
CA ASP A 59 14.61 8.45 10.40
C ASP A 59 13.64 9.61 10.66
N LYS A 60 13.28 10.37 9.62
CA LYS A 60 12.26 11.44 9.72
C LYS A 60 10.89 10.88 10.11
N THR A 61 10.50 9.73 9.56
CA THR A 61 9.22 9.09 9.86
C THR A 61 9.21 8.53 11.28
N LYS A 62 10.29 7.83 11.68
CA LYS A 62 10.50 7.34 13.06
C LYS A 62 10.42 8.46 14.08
N THR A 63 11.14 9.56 13.84
CA THR A 63 11.17 10.72 14.76
C THR A 63 9.78 11.33 14.94
N LYS A 64 9.01 11.47 13.84
CA LYS A 64 7.63 11.99 13.92
C LYS A 64 6.68 11.05 14.66
N LEU A 65 6.83 9.74 14.49
CA LEU A 65 5.97 8.75 15.12
C LEU A 65 6.34 8.48 16.59
N ALA A 66 7.62 8.61 16.96
CA ALA A 66 8.12 8.32 18.32
C ALA A 66 7.46 9.17 19.42
N ILE A 67 6.93 10.35 19.06
CA ILE A 67 6.27 11.27 19.99
C ILE A 67 4.74 11.15 20.00
N ILE A 68 4.16 10.22 19.21
CA ILE A 68 2.71 10.08 19.05
C ILE A 68 2.30 8.65 19.43
N SER A 69 1.42 8.51 20.42
CA SER A 69 0.84 7.21 20.79
C SER A 69 -0.13 6.70 19.72
N ASP A 70 -0.30 5.38 19.67
CA ASP A 70 -1.24 4.72 18.74
C ASP A 70 -2.69 5.19 18.91
N ASP A 71 -3.15 5.48 20.13
CA ASP A 71 -4.50 6.00 20.39
C ASP A 71 -4.71 7.38 19.75
N ILE A 72 -3.71 8.26 19.89
CA ILE A 72 -3.71 9.57 19.24
C ILE A 72 -3.73 9.36 17.72
N LEU A 73 -2.86 8.51 17.17
CA LEU A 73 -2.82 8.23 15.73
C LEU A 73 -4.17 7.70 15.19
N LEU A 74 -4.83 6.81 15.93
CA LEU A 74 -6.18 6.34 15.58
C LEU A 74 -7.20 7.47 15.62
N SER A 75 -7.03 8.48 16.46
CA SER A 75 -7.93 9.63 16.57
C SER A 75 -7.71 10.73 15.54
N TYR A 76 -6.71 10.60 14.66
CA TYR A 76 -6.43 11.62 13.64
C TYR A 76 -7.67 11.90 12.76
N PRO A 77 -7.90 13.18 12.38
CA PRO A 77 -9.00 13.53 11.50
C PRO A 77 -8.80 12.93 10.12
N ALA A 78 -9.90 12.80 9.37
CA ALA A 78 -9.83 12.46 7.95
C ALA A 78 -9.10 13.56 7.17
N MET A 79 -8.40 13.17 6.10
CA MET A 79 -7.77 14.11 5.19
C MET A 79 -8.82 14.87 4.39
N ILE A 80 -8.81 16.20 4.48
CA ILE A 80 -9.78 17.07 3.79
C ILE A 80 -9.14 17.83 2.62
N ASN A 81 -7.83 18.08 2.66
CA ASN A 81 -7.14 18.85 1.62
C ASN A 81 -7.15 18.08 0.28
N PRO A 82 -7.86 18.58 -0.76
CA PRO A 82 -7.99 17.86 -2.02
C PRO A 82 -6.65 17.60 -2.71
N SER A 83 -5.74 18.56 -2.71
CA SER A 83 -4.41 18.41 -3.32
C SER A 83 -3.63 17.26 -2.67
N LYS A 84 -3.70 17.13 -1.33
CA LYS A 84 -3.00 16.08 -0.59
C LYS A 84 -3.66 14.71 -0.72
N ILE A 85 -4.99 14.66 -0.85
CA ILE A 85 -5.71 13.42 -1.18
C ILE A 85 -5.22 12.90 -2.54
N LEU A 86 -5.18 13.76 -3.55
CA LEU A 86 -4.70 13.37 -4.88
C LEU A 86 -3.23 12.95 -4.88
N ALA A 87 -2.38 13.66 -4.13
CA ALA A 87 -0.97 13.31 -4.01
C ALA A 87 -0.80 11.90 -3.42
N VAL A 88 -1.56 11.54 -2.38
CA VAL A 88 -1.53 10.19 -1.81
C VAL A 88 -2.03 9.14 -2.81
N GLU A 89 -3.11 9.42 -3.53
CA GLU A 89 -3.62 8.50 -4.57
C GLU A 89 -2.58 8.26 -5.67
N PHE A 90 -1.87 9.30 -6.11
CA PHE A 90 -0.79 9.18 -7.10
C PHE A 90 0.45 8.48 -6.56
N LEU A 91 0.83 8.70 -5.30
CA LEU A 91 1.91 7.97 -4.65
C LEU A 91 1.61 6.46 -4.60
N VAL A 92 0.36 6.08 -4.31
CA VAL A 92 -0.07 4.67 -4.32
C VAL A 92 -0.10 4.09 -5.73
N LYS A 93 -0.53 4.85 -6.74
CA LYS A 93 -0.42 4.42 -8.15
C LYS A 93 1.03 4.25 -8.59
N LEU A 94 1.91 5.16 -8.18
CA LEU A 94 3.33 5.06 -8.43
C LEU A 94 3.92 3.79 -7.82
N TYR A 95 3.51 3.45 -6.60
CA TYR A 95 3.88 2.18 -5.97
C TYR A 95 3.53 0.98 -6.87
N GLY A 96 2.31 0.96 -7.41
CA GLY A 96 1.87 -0.07 -8.33
C GLY A 96 2.72 -0.13 -9.61
N SER A 97 2.93 1.01 -10.28
CA SER A 97 3.75 1.10 -11.49
C SER A 97 5.19 0.63 -11.25
N LEU A 98 5.83 1.10 -10.18
CA LEU A 98 7.21 0.72 -9.85
C LEU A 98 7.35 -0.77 -9.50
N THR A 99 6.31 -1.36 -8.92
CA THR A 99 6.26 -2.81 -8.67
C THR A 99 6.31 -3.60 -9.98
N LEU A 100 5.64 -3.13 -11.04
CA LEU A 100 5.63 -3.82 -12.35
C LEU A 100 7.00 -3.86 -13.02
N ILE A 101 7.85 -2.86 -12.78
CA ILE A 101 9.22 -2.79 -13.33
C ILE A 101 10.30 -3.27 -12.36
N GLY A 102 9.92 -3.74 -11.17
CA GLY A 102 10.85 -4.28 -10.18
C GLY A 102 11.74 -3.24 -9.49
N GLU A 103 11.39 -1.96 -9.53
CA GLU A 103 12.12 -0.89 -8.84
C GLU A 103 11.95 -1.07 -7.33
N ARG A 104 13.04 -1.25 -6.56
CA ARG A 104 12.95 -1.56 -5.12
C ARG A 104 13.31 -0.42 -4.19
N ALA A 105 14.17 0.52 -4.61
CA ALA A 105 14.65 1.59 -3.74
C ALA A 105 13.51 2.59 -3.49
N THR A 106 12.86 3.02 -4.57
CA THR A 106 11.76 4.00 -4.51
C THR A 106 10.51 3.45 -3.82
N LEU A 107 10.24 2.14 -3.91
CA LEU A 107 9.11 1.52 -3.20
C LEU A 107 9.19 1.68 -1.68
N ARG A 108 10.39 1.83 -1.11
CA ARG A 108 10.56 2.01 0.35
C ARG A 108 10.18 3.42 0.80
N ILE A 109 10.41 4.44 -0.03
CA ILE A 109 10.15 5.84 0.35
C ILE A 109 8.69 6.25 0.22
N ILE A 110 7.93 5.60 -0.67
CA ILE A 110 6.51 5.91 -0.91
C ILE A 110 5.65 5.78 0.35
N PRO A 111 5.62 4.64 1.08
CA PRO A 111 4.82 4.53 2.30
C PRO A 111 5.25 5.54 3.38
N LEU A 112 6.55 5.81 3.49
CA LEU A 112 7.08 6.83 4.41
C LEU A 112 6.54 8.23 4.07
N LYS A 113 6.54 8.59 2.78
CA LYS A 113 5.98 9.86 2.31
C LYS A 113 4.47 9.95 2.57
N VAL A 114 3.71 8.90 2.30
CA VAL A 114 2.26 8.85 2.59
C VAL A 114 1.98 9.02 4.08
N ILE A 115 2.75 8.37 4.96
CA ILE A 115 2.65 8.56 6.41
C ILE A 115 2.96 10.01 6.79
N GLN A 116 4.05 10.60 6.27
CA GLN A 116 4.42 11.98 6.58
C GLN A 116 3.34 13.00 6.16
N ILE A 117 2.68 12.80 5.02
CA ILE A 117 1.52 13.60 4.60
C ILE A 117 0.34 13.36 5.55
N SER A 118 0.06 12.09 5.88
CA SER A 118 -1.07 11.72 6.75
C SER A 118 -0.95 12.32 8.16
N LEU A 119 0.26 12.37 8.72
CA LEU A 119 0.54 13.00 10.01
C LEU A 119 0.37 14.52 10.02
N THR A 120 0.35 15.16 8.84
CA THR A 120 0.25 16.61 8.70
C THR A 120 -1.17 17.04 8.29
N TYR A 121 -1.83 16.27 7.42
CA TYR A 121 -3.09 16.65 6.79
C TYR A 121 -4.28 15.75 7.15
N GLY A 122 -4.08 14.74 7.99
CA GLY A 122 -5.11 13.77 8.38
C GLY A 122 -5.00 12.45 7.62
N MET A 123 -5.74 11.44 8.08
CA MET A 123 -5.70 10.09 7.51
C MET A 123 -6.52 9.98 6.23
N SER A 124 -5.93 9.34 5.22
CA SER A 124 -6.60 8.99 3.97
C SER A 124 -7.02 7.52 3.97
N PRO A 125 -7.90 7.09 3.05
CA PRO A 125 -8.19 5.67 2.84
C PRO A 125 -6.96 4.78 2.55
N HIS A 126 -5.85 5.38 2.12
CA HIS A 126 -4.58 4.68 1.86
C HIS A 126 -3.62 4.64 3.06
N SER A 127 -3.86 5.45 4.09
CA SER A 127 -2.98 5.52 5.26
C SER A 127 -2.80 4.17 5.96
N PRO A 128 -3.85 3.32 6.17
CA PRO A 128 -3.66 1.99 6.74
C PRO A 128 -2.69 1.13 5.94
N THR A 129 -2.78 1.14 4.62
CA THR A 129 -1.85 0.41 3.74
C THR A 129 -0.42 0.91 3.92
N ALA A 130 -0.22 2.23 3.99
CA ALA A 130 1.11 2.80 4.18
C ALA A 130 1.73 2.39 5.53
N PHE A 131 0.92 2.34 6.60
CA PHE A 131 1.38 1.83 7.91
C PHE A 131 1.69 0.33 7.88
N ALA A 132 0.90 -0.48 7.16
CA ALA A 132 1.20 -1.90 6.99
C ALA A 132 2.52 -2.11 6.24
N GLN A 133 2.74 -1.39 5.13
CA GLN A 133 3.98 -1.41 4.36
C GLN A 133 5.17 -0.92 5.18
N TYR A 134 4.99 0.12 6.00
CA TYR A 134 6.01 0.61 6.92
C TYR A 134 6.37 -0.44 7.98
N GLY A 135 5.37 -1.09 8.58
CA GLY A 135 5.60 -2.17 9.53
C GLY A 135 6.33 -3.37 8.89
N SER A 136 5.99 -3.72 7.64
CA SER A 136 6.75 -4.71 6.87
C SER A 136 8.18 -4.27 6.60
N TYR A 137 8.40 -3.00 6.28
CA TYR A 137 9.74 -2.47 6.05
C TYR A 137 10.62 -2.58 7.31
N LEU A 138 10.09 -2.16 8.46
CA LEU A 138 10.80 -2.28 9.75
C LEU A 138 11.15 -3.74 10.07
N ALA A 139 10.16 -4.64 10.01
CA ALA A 139 10.37 -6.03 10.40
C ALA A 139 11.30 -6.80 9.45
N LEU A 140 11.13 -6.66 8.13
CA LEU A 140 11.74 -7.57 7.16
C LEU A 140 13.03 -7.04 6.53
N ILE A 141 13.35 -5.75 6.71
CA ILE A 141 14.55 -5.13 6.13
C ILE A 141 15.42 -4.46 7.19
N GLU A 142 14.83 -3.81 8.18
CA GLU A 142 15.58 -3.16 9.28
C GLU A 142 15.75 -4.10 10.49
N ASP A 143 15.27 -5.34 10.41
CA ASP A 143 15.28 -6.35 11.49
C ASP A 143 14.62 -5.89 12.81
N GLU A 144 13.75 -4.87 12.74
CA GLU A 144 12.99 -4.32 13.87
C GLU A 144 11.62 -5.01 13.98
N PHE A 145 11.64 -6.32 14.25
CA PHE A 145 10.46 -7.18 14.20
C PHE A 145 9.31 -6.75 15.13
N GLU A 146 9.61 -6.40 16.38
CA GLU A 146 8.58 -6.03 17.37
C GLU A 146 7.84 -4.75 16.95
N GLU A 147 8.59 -3.71 16.56
CA GLU A 147 8.02 -2.45 16.09
C GLU A 147 7.28 -2.64 14.76
N GLY A 148 7.85 -3.41 13.82
CA GLY A 148 7.17 -3.72 12.57
C GLY A 148 5.83 -4.42 12.78
N TYR A 149 5.77 -5.38 13.70
CA TYR A 149 4.54 -6.07 14.09
C TYR A 149 3.53 -5.14 14.74
N ARG A 150 3.97 -4.22 15.60
CA ARG A 150 3.13 -3.20 16.22
C ARG A 150 2.45 -2.33 15.15
N TYR A 151 3.20 -1.82 14.17
CA TYR A 151 2.62 -1.00 13.10
C TYR A 151 1.69 -1.78 12.16
N VAL A 152 1.92 -3.07 11.95
CA VAL A 152 1.00 -3.93 11.21
C VAL A 152 -0.32 -4.12 11.95
N LYS A 153 -0.29 -4.33 13.26
CA LYS A 153 -1.51 -4.36 14.08
C LYS A 153 -2.23 -3.01 14.08
N PHE A 154 -1.47 -1.93 14.22
CA PHE A 154 -2.00 -0.57 14.15
C PHE A 154 -2.70 -0.32 12.80
N ALA A 155 -2.09 -0.73 11.68
CA ALA A 155 -2.68 -0.60 10.35
C ALA A 155 -4.03 -1.31 10.22
N LEU A 156 -4.15 -2.53 10.75
CA LEU A 156 -5.41 -3.28 10.77
C LEU A 156 -6.48 -2.60 11.65
N SER A 157 -6.08 -2.01 12.78
CA SER A 157 -6.98 -1.21 13.63
C SER A 157 -7.45 0.07 12.95
N LEU A 158 -6.54 0.79 12.28
CA LEU A 158 -6.86 2.01 11.55
C LEU A 158 -7.79 1.72 10.37
N MET A 159 -7.54 0.63 9.62
CA MET A 159 -8.40 0.16 8.53
C MET A 159 -9.86 0.00 8.99
N LYS A 160 -10.09 -0.65 10.15
CA LYS A 160 -11.46 -0.84 10.68
C LYS A 160 -12.16 0.48 10.97
N LYS A 161 -11.42 1.50 11.42
CA LYS A 161 -11.95 2.82 11.80
C LYS A 161 -12.26 3.71 10.59
N ILE A 162 -11.52 3.57 9.49
CA ILE A 162 -11.78 4.33 8.26
C ILE A 162 -13.09 3.83 7.62
N PRO A 163 -13.99 4.73 7.17
CA PRO A 163 -15.30 4.33 6.63
C PRO A 163 -15.22 3.69 5.23
N SER A 164 -14.14 3.93 4.48
CA SER A 164 -13.91 3.30 3.18
C SER A 164 -13.41 1.86 3.32
N ARG A 165 -13.95 0.96 2.48
CA ARG A 165 -13.55 -0.45 2.40
C ARG A 165 -12.78 -0.79 1.11
N ALA A 166 -12.55 0.20 0.24
CA ALA A 166 -11.96 -0.01 -1.09
C ALA A 166 -10.51 -0.55 -1.06
N HIS A 167 -9.79 -0.27 0.04
CA HIS A 167 -8.36 -0.60 0.21
C HIS A 167 -8.09 -1.54 1.39
N ASP A 168 -9.14 -2.10 2.00
CA ASP A 168 -9.00 -3.07 3.10
C ASP A 168 -8.17 -4.27 2.66
N SER A 169 -8.43 -4.78 1.44
CA SER A 169 -7.68 -5.91 0.87
C SER A 169 -6.18 -5.66 0.81
N THR A 170 -5.77 -4.46 0.37
CA THR A 170 -4.36 -4.10 0.26
C THR A 170 -3.71 -4.01 1.64
N THR A 171 -4.43 -3.45 2.62
CA THR A 171 -3.95 -3.36 4.01
C THR A 171 -3.80 -4.75 4.62
N MET A 172 -4.79 -5.64 4.44
CA MET A 172 -4.74 -7.03 4.89
C MET A 172 -3.59 -7.79 4.23
N PHE A 173 -3.37 -7.62 2.93
CA PHE A 173 -2.29 -8.27 2.19
C PHE A 173 -0.91 -7.94 2.80
N TRP A 174 -0.60 -6.65 2.93
CA TRP A 174 0.69 -6.21 3.50
C TRP A 174 0.84 -6.60 4.97
N SER A 175 -0.23 -6.48 5.74
CA SER A 175 -0.23 -6.90 7.16
C SER A 175 0.07 -8.39 7.31
N THR A 176 -0.53 -9.23 6.47
CA THR A 176 -0.33 -10.68 6.51
C THR A 176 1.11 -11.05 6.18
N HIS A 177 1.72 -10.33 5.25
CA HIS A 177 3.10 -10.59 4.83
C HIS A 177 4.11 -10.47 5.97
N THR A 178 3.90 -9.56 6.91
CA THR A 178 4.75 -9.49 8.12
C THR A 178 4.34 -10.52 9.16
N ARG A 179 3.03 -10.74 9.34
CA ARG A 179 2.50 -11.66 10.35
C ARG A 179 2.95 -13.10 10.16
N ILE A 180 3.14 -13.58 8.92
CA ILE A 180 3.64 -14.94 8.66
C ILE A 180 5.04 -15.21 9.22
N HIS A 181 5.83 -14.17 9.51
CA HIS A 181 7.16 -14.31 10.11
C HIS A 181 7.15 -14.33 11.64
N ILE A 182 6.00 -14.10 12.27
CA ILE A 182 5.87 -13.86 13.71
C ILE A 182 4.82 -14.80 14.33
N GLU A 183 3.68 -14.91 13.67
CA GLU A 183 2.58 -15.80 14.03
C GLU A 183 2.67 -17.11 13.24
N PRO A 184 2.11 -18.22 13.76
CA PRO A 184 2.04 -19.48 13.00
C PRO A 184 1.45 -19.27 11.60
N MET A 185 2.15 -19.78 10.59
CA MET A 185 1.80 -19.55 9.19
C MET A 185 0.35 -19.96 8.90
N GLN A 186 -0.11 -21.09 9.43
CA GLN A 186 -1.47 -21.61 9.23
C GLN A 186 -2.56 -20.65 9.70
N SER A 187 -2.34 -19.89 10.78
CA SER A 187 -3.30 -18.88 11.26
C SER A 187 -3.19 -17.56 10.49
N SER A 188 -1.99 -17.21 10.04
CA SER A 188 -1.74 -15.94 9.34
C SER A 188 -2.29 -15.96 7.92
N ILE A 189 -2.11 -17.08 7.20
CA ILE A 189 -2.40 -17.17 5.76
C ILE A 189 -3.88 -17.00 5.43
N GLU A 190 -4.79 -17.36 6.34
CA GLU A 190 -6.24 -17.16 6.14
C GLU A 190 -6.60 -15.67 5.92
N CYS A 191 -5.78 -14.75 6.43
CA CYS A 191 -5.96 -13.32 6.18
C CYS A 191 -5.69 -12.94 4.70
N TYR A 192 -4.88 -13.70 3.96
CA TYR A 192 -4.79 -13.53 2.50
C TYR A 192 -6.07 -13.94 1.77
N LEU A 193 -6.77 -14.97 2.25
CA LEU A 193 -8.06 -15.35 1.70
C LEU A 193 -9.13 -14.27 1.96
N ASP A 194 -9.12 -13.67 3.15
CA ASP A 194 -9.98 -12.52 3.46
C ASP A 194 -9.63 -11.28 2.64
N ALA A 195 -8.33 -11.04 2.40
CA ALA A 195 -7.86 -9.98 1.50
C ALA A 195 -8.36 -10.20 0.06
N TYR A 196 -8.31 -11.44 -0.45
CA TYR A 196 -8.88 -11.81 -1.74
C TYR A 196 -10.39 -11.51 -1.80
N LYS A 197 -11.16 -11.97 -0.82
CA LYS A 197 -12.61 -11.71 -0.76
C LYS A 197 -12.94 -10.22 -0.71
N ALA A 198 -12.19 -9.45 0.08
CA ALA A 198 -12.34 -8.00 0.15
C ALA A 198 -12.02 -7.33 -1.20
N ALA A 199 -10.97 -7.78 -1.87
CA ALA A 199 -10.57 -7.25 -3.18
C ALA A 199 -11.59 -7.56 -4.28
N MET A 200 -12.15 -8.77 -4.30
CA MET A 200 -13.21 -9.16 -5.24
C MET A 200 -14.47 -8.29 -5.07
N LYS A 201 -14.84 -7.95 -3.82
CA LYS A 201 -15.98 -7.06 -3.53
C LYS A 201 -15.74 -5.61 -3.95
N SER A 202 -14.49 -5.13 -3.90
CA SER A 202 -14.14 -3.75 -4.21
C SER A 202 -13.60 -3.53 -5.63
N GLY A 203 -13.42 -4.59 -6.41
CA GLY A 203 -12.80 -4.52 -7.74
C GLY A 203 -11.30 -4.19 -7.70
N ASN A 204 -10.63 -4.47 -6.58
CA ASN A 204 -9.22 -4.16 -6.37
C ASN A 204 -8.33 -5.26 -6.97
N THR A 205 -7.26 -4.87 -7.69
CA THR A 205 -6.34 -5.80 -8.38
C THR A 205 -5.54 -6.69 -7.42
N TYR A 206 -5.47 -6.34 -6.13
CA TYR A 206 -4.86 -7.20 -5.10
C TYR A 206 -5.57 -8.55 -4.92
N ALA A 207 -6.74 -8.79 -5.52
CA ALA A 207 -7.38 -10.10 -5.56
C ALA A 207 -6.40 -11.16 -6.10
N VAL A 208 -5.78 -10.90 -7.25
CA VAL A 208 -4.85 -11.85 -7.91
C VAL A 208 -3.62 -12.11 -7.05
N SER A 209 -3.04 -11.05 -6.46
CA SER A 209 -1.86 -11.21 -5.59
C SER A 209 -2.21 -11.98 -4.31
N SER A 210 -3.36 -11.68 -3.70
CA SER A 210 -3.79 -12.32 -2.44
C SER A 210 -4.10 -13.80 -2.64
N SER A 211 -4.82 -14.17 -3.71
CA SER A 211 -5.09 -15.58 -4.01
C SER A 211 -3.81 -16.34 -4.36
N SER A 212 -2.93 -15.75 -5.17
CA SER A 212 -1.65 -16.37 -5.54
C SER A 212 -0.79 -16.65 -4.30
N VAL A 213 -0.64 -15.68 -3.41
CA VAL A 213 0.16 -15.86 -2.19
C VAL A 213 -0.53 -16.84 -1.23
N TYR A 214 -1.85 -16.76 -1.03
CA TYR A 214 -2.59 -17.71 -0.21
C TYR A 214 -2.38 -19.16 -0.67
N ASN A 215 -2.54 -19.43 -1.97
CA ASN A 215 -2.41 -20.76 -2.54
C ASN A 215 -0.96 -21.28 -2.43
N ASN A 216 0.04 -20.43 -2.65
CA ASN A 216 1.45 -20.77 -2.41
C ASN A 216 1.68 -21.12 -0.94
N CYS A 217 1.22 -20.30 0.00
CA CYS A 217 1.37 -20.56 1.42
C CYS A 217 0.65 -21.85 1.86
N CYS A 218 -0.52 -22.17 1.28
CA CYS A 218 -1.22 -23.42 1.57
C CYS A 218 -0.36 -24.63 1.20
N LEU A 219 0.25 -24.62 0.01
CA LEU A 219 1.19 -25.66 -0.43
C LEU A 219 2.37 -25.80 0.55
N TRP A 220 3.02 -24.69 0.91
CA TRP A 220 4.17 -24.70 1.83
C TRP A 220 3.81 -25.03 3.28
N SER A 221 2.54 -24.83 3.68
CA SER A 221 2.04 -25.17 5.02
C SER A 221 1.70 -26.64 5.22
N GLY A 222 1.81 -27.46 4.16
CA GLY A 222 1.50 -28.89 4.20
C GLY A 222 0.00 -29.20 4.10
N LYS A 223 -0.83 -28.30 3.57
CA LYS A 223 -2.22 -28.63 3.24
C LYS A 223 -2.26 -29.71 2.16
N GLU A 224 -3.28 -30.57 2.22
CA GLU A 224 -3.48 -31.66 1.26
C GLU A 224 -3.57 -31.11 -0.17
N LEU A 225 -2.87 -31.75 -1.11
CA LEU A 225 -2.63 -31.19 -2.44
C LEU A 225 -3.92 -31.02 -3.25
N ASN A 226 -4.85 -31.96 -3.18
CA ASN A 226 -6.12 -31.84 -3.90
C ASN A 226 -6.96 -30.66 -3.36
N ALA A 227 -6.97 -30.45 -2.04
CA ALA A 227 -7.61 -29.29 -1.42
C ALA A 227 -6.97 -27.97 -1.87
N VAL A 228 -5.64 -27.92 -2.06
CA VAL A 228 -4.94 -26.75 -2.62
C VAL A 228 -5.35 -26.52 -4.08
N VAL A 229 -5.42 -27.57 -4.89
CA VAL A 229 -5.86 -27.49 -6.30
C VAL A 229 -7.29 -26.98 -6.41
N ASP A 230 -8.20 -27.44 -5.56
CA ASP A 230 -9.59 -26.99 -5.57
C ASP A 230 -9.72 -25.53 -5.12
N SER A 231 -8.96 -25.12 -4.09
CA SER A 231 -8.84 -23.71 -3.70
C SER A 231 -8.31 -22.81 -4.82
N MET A 232 -7.30 -23.28 -5.58
CA MET A 232 -6.77 -22.55 -6.74
C MET A 232 -7.85 -22.37 -7.81
N LYS A 233 -8.63 -23.41 -8.13
CA LYS A 233 -9.72 -23.32 -9.10
C LYS A 233 -10.82 -22.35 -8.65
N ASP A 234 -11.14 -22.32 -7.36
CA ASP A 234 -12.18 -21.43 -6.85
C ASP A 234 -11.74 -19.96 -6.80
N THR A 235 -10.46 -19.70 -6.51
CA THR A 235 -9.91 -18.34 -6.50
C THR A 235 -9.58 -17.78 -7.88
N MET A 236 -9.58 -18.62 -8.93
CA MET A 236 -9.41 -18.23 -10.34
C MET A 236 -10.71 -17.83 -11.05
N LYS A 237 -11.89 -18.11 -10.46
CA LYS A 237 -13.19 -17.71 -10.99
C LYS A 237 -13.49 -16.24 -10.65
#